data_AF-A0A3M6CM88-F1
#
_entry.id   AF-A0A3M6CM88-F1
#
_cell.length_a   1.000
_cell.length_b   1.000
_cell.length_c   1.000
_cell.angle_alpha   90.00
_cell.angle_beta   90.00
_cell.angle_gamma   90.00
#
_symmetry.space_group_name_H-M   'P 1'
#
loop_
_entity.id
_entity.type
_entity.pdbx_description
1 polymer ?
#
loop_
_entity_poly.entity_id
_entity_poly.type
_entity_poly.pdbx_seq_one_letter_code
_entity_poly.pdbx_strand_id
1 'polypeptide(L)' 'MNRANPAQLRQALETAQHLAKAGIRFVCMPVVDEADGMNLNSQARQRLERMALIAESAERQA' A
#
# COMPACT_ATOMS: atom_id res chain seq x y z
N MET A 1 19.78 -3.51 12.76
CA MET A 1 18.31 -3.62 12.62
C MET A 1 17.77 -2.20 12.47
N ASN A 2 17.29 -1.82 11.28
CA ASN A 2 16.76 -0.48 11.05
C ASN A 2 15.39 -0.35 11.72
N ARG A 3 15.38 0.20 12.94
CA ARG A 3 14.13 0.44 13.68
C ARG A 3 13.40 1.63 13.10
N ALA A 4 12.12 1.45 12.78
CA ALA A 4 11.25 2.56 12.45
C ALA A 4 11.15 3.53 13.64
N ASN A 5 11.21 4.83 13.37
CA ASN A 5 10.89 5.83 14.36
C ASN A 5 9.36 5.93 14.58
N PRO A 6 8.89 6.58 15.66
CA PRO A 6 7.45 6.65 15.95
C PRO A 6 6.61 7.29 14.84
N ALA A 7 7.14 8.25 14.10
CA ALA A 7 6.43 8.89 12.99
C ALA A 7 6.26 7.93 11.80
N GLN A 8 7.32 7.19 11.45
CA GLN A 8 7.27 6.16 10.40
C GLN A 8 6.28 5.05 10.73
N LEU A 9 6.27 4.58 11.99
CA LEU A 9 5.32 3.56 12.43
C LEU A 9 3.87 4.07 12.32
N ARG A 10 3.60 5.29 12.80
CA ARG A 10 2.26 5.89 12.70
C ARG A 10 1.80 5.96 11.25
N GLN A 11 2.66 6.46 10.35
CA GLN A 11 2.34 6.57 8.94
C GLN A 11 1.97 5.22 8.31
N ALA A 12 2.71 4.16 8.62
CA ALA A 12 2.43 2.82 8.11
C ALA A 12 1.08 2.27 8.60
N LEU A 13 0.73 2.52 9.87
CA LEU A 13 -0.55 2.10 10.45
C LEU A 13 -1.73 2.86 9.86
N GLU A 14 -1.60 4.17 9.63
CA GLU A 14 -2.62 4.98 8.98
C GLU A 14 -2.88 4.51 7.55
N THR A 15 -1.83 4.23 6.78
CA THR A 15 -1.97 3.68 5.42
C THR A 15 -2.65 2.31 5.45
N ALA A 16 -2.26 1.41 6.35
CA ALA A 16 -2.91 0.10 6.50
C ALA A 16 -4.41 0.25 6.83
N GLN A 17 -4.76 1.20 7.70
CA GLN A 17 -6.15 1.49 8.05
C GLN A 17 -6.95 2.01 6.86
N HIS A 18 -6.39 2.91 6.05
CA HIS A 18 -7.05 3.42 4.84
C HIS A 18 -7.33 2.31 3.83
N LEU A 19 -6.36 1.43 3.59
CA LEU A 19 -6.54 0.28 2.70
C LEU A 19 -7.67 -0.64 3.19
N ALA A 20 -7.68 -0.97 4.49
CA ALA A 20 -8.73 -1.80 5.06
C ALA A 20 -10.12 -1.14 4.93
N LYS A 21 -10.24 0.16 5.18
CA LYS A 21 -11.50 0.93 5.01
C LYS A 21 -11.97 0.98 3.56
N ALA A 22 -11.05 0.97 2.60
CA ALA A 22 -11.35 0.88 1.17
C ALA A 22 -11.70 -0.55 0.71
N GLY A 23 -11.78 -1.53 1.62
CA GLY A 23 -12.03 -2.93 1.28
C GLY A 23 -10.81 -3.64 0.67
N ILE A 24 -9.64 -3.01 0.69
CA ILE A 24 -8.39 -3.58 0.17
C ILE A 24 -7.73 -4.40 1.29
N ARG A 25 -7.50 -5.69 1.03
CA ARG A 25 -6.80 -6.57 1.97
C ARG A 25 -5.34 -6.13 2.09
N PHE A 26 -4.98 -5.65 3.27
CA PHE A 26 -3.59 -5.35 3.63
C PHE A 26 -2.86 -6.58 4.15
N VAL A 27 -1.59 -6.73 3.79
CA VAL A 27 -0.66 -7.75 4.30
C VAL A 27 0.65 -7.06 4.67
N CYS A 28 1.14 -7.29 5.89
CA CYS A 28 2.44 -6.74 6.30
C CYS A 28 3.59 -7.47 5.60
N MET A 29 4.62 -6.71 5.21
CA MET A 29 5.82 -7.24 4.55
C MET A 29 7.08 -6.70 5.25
N PRO A 30 8.02 -7.56 5.65
CA PRO A 30 9.31 -7.10 6.14
C PRO A 30 10.12 -6.46 5.00
N VAL A 31 10.84 -5.39 5.31
CA VAL A 31 11.73 -4.69 4.37
C VAL A 31 13.17 -5.01 4.74
N VAL A 32 13.96 -5.44 3.75
CA VAL A 32 15.36 -5.87 3.98
C VAL A 32 16.31 -4.68 4.08
N ASP A 33 16.15 -3.72 3.17
CA ASP A 33 16.92 -2.48 3.10
C ASP A 33 16.11 -1.35 2.43
N GLU A 34 16.71 -0.18 2.27
CA GLU A 34 16.02 0.97 1.68
C GLU A 34 15.63 0.76 0.21
N ALA A 35 16.46 0.03 -0.56
CA ALA A 35 16.18 -0.24 -1.97
C ALA A 35 14.99 -1.19 -2.13
N ASP A 36 14.91 -2.23 -1.30
CA ASP A 36 13.75 -3.11 -1.20
C ASP A 36 12.48 -2.34 -0.81
N GLY A 37 12.59 -1.42 0.16
CA GLY A 37 11.48 -0.55 0.56
C GLY A 37 10.95 0.32 -0.59
N MET A 38 11.85 0.94 -1.36
CA MET A 38 11.47 1.72 -2.55
C MET A 38 10.81 0.86 -3.62
N ASN A 39 11.33 -0.34 -3.87
CA ASN A 39 10.77 -1.29 -4.82
C ASN A 39 9.36 -1.74 -4.40
N LEU A 40 9.18 -2.13 -3.14
CA LEU A 40 7.88 -2.52 -2.59
C LEU A 40 6.85 -1.38 -2.69
N ASN A 41 7.26 -0.14 -2.42
CA ASN A 41 6.39 1.02 -2.57
C ASN A 41 5.98 1.27 -4.04
N SER A 42 6.92 1.13 -4.98
CA SER A 42 6.63 1.22 -6.41
C SER A 42 5.61 0.15 -6.86
N GLN A 43 5.81 -1.09 -6.42
CA GLN A 43 4.87 -2.18 -6.70
C GLN A 43 3.49 -1.94 -6.09
N ALA A 44 3.43 -1.41 -4.86
CA ALA A 44 2.17 -1.07 -4.20
C ALA A 44 1.39 -0.01 -5.00
N ARG A 45 2.07 1.05 -5.46
CA ARG A 45 1.48 2.09 -6.31
C ARG A 45 0.91 1.51 -7.60
N GLN A 46 1.69 0.71 -8.33
CA GLN A 46 1.24 0.09 -9.58
C GLN A 46 0.02 -0.83 -9.37
N ARG A 47 -0.04 -1.55 -8.25
CA ARG A 47 -1.21 -2.39 -7.90
C ARG A 47 -2.44 -1.53 -7.64
N LEU A 48 -2.30 -0.44 -6.90
CA LEU A 48 -3.40 0.50 -6.62
C LEU A 48 -3.90 1.18 -7.89
N GLU A 49 -3.01 1.60 -8.78
CA GLU A 49 -3.39 2.17 -10.10
C GLU A 49 -4.19 1.15 -10.92
N ARG A 50 -3.76 -0.11 -10.96
CA ARG A 50 -4.52 -1.18 -11.63
C ARG A 50 -5.89 -1.40 -11.00
N MET A 51 -5.99 -1.39 -9.67
CA MET A 51 -7.27 -1.52 -8.97
C MET A 51 -8.22 -0.37 -9.30
N ALA A 52 -7.70 0.87 -9.37
CA ALA A 52 -8.48 2.05 -9.76
C ALA A 52 -9.02 1.91 -11.19
N LEU A 53 -8.18 1.50 -12.15
CA LEU A 53 -8.63 1.26 -13.54
C LEU A 53 -9.72 0.19 -13.64
N ILE A 54 -9.62 -0.89 -12.86
CA ILE A 54 -10.64 -1.94 -12.81
C ILE A 54 -11.95 -1.37 -12.27
N ALA A 55 -11.90 -0.60 -11.16
CA ALA A 55 -13.08 0.02 -10.56
C ALA A 55 -13.77 0.99 -11.53
N GLU A 56 -13.01 1.90 -12.17
CA GLU A 56 -13.54 2.84 -13.17
C GLU A 56 -14.18 2.11 -14.37
N SER A 57 -13.59 1.01 -14.81
CA SER A 57 -14.14 0.22 -15.91
C SER A 57 -15.44 -0.49 -15.54
N ALA A 58 -15.56 -0.97 -14.30
CA ALA A 58 -16.76 -1.63 -13.80
C ALA A 58 -17.92 -0.62 -13.66
N GLU A 59 -17.63 0.60 -13.18
CA GLU A 59 -18.62 1.68 -13.09
C GLU A 59 -19.13 2.12 -14.46
N ARG A 60 -18.30 2.10 -15.51
CA ARG A 60 -18.73 2.42 -16.88
C ARG A 60 -19.63 1.36 -17.51
N GLN A 61 -19.61 0.14 -16.99
CA GLN A 61 -20.38 -1.01 -17.51
C GLN A 61 -21.70 -1.25 -16.76
N ALA A 62 -21.88 -0.62 -15.59
CA ALA A 62 -23.09 -0.67 -14.78
C ALA A 62 -24.09 0.45 -15.17
#